data_AF-A0A5S9M8J0-F1
#
_entry.id   AF-A0A5S9M8J0-F1
#
_cell.length_a   1.000
_cell.length_b   1.000
_cell.length_c   1.000
_cell.angle_alpha   90.00
_cell.angle_beta   90.00
_cell.angle_gamma   90.00
#
_symmetry.space_group_name_H-M   'P 1'
#
loop_
_entity.id
_entity.type
_entity.pdbx_description
1 polymer ?
#
loop_
_entity_poly.entity_id
_entity_poly.type
_entity_poly.pdbx_seq_one_letter_code
_entity_poly.pdbx_strand_id
1 'polypeptide(L)'
;MISEDYPNIQFITVNGNKPQAGNVTNVTFKGEAMGFFFGGMTAAHMSKKTKKIGILATYDWQSEVDGFIKGAKYQDEHVQVLAEFVENWDDADKAVELYQKKKKQGVDVVYPAGDGYNIPVIEQIKADNLSAIGYVTDQSNLGSHTVLTSTVQHVDKAYSIIAKKFNEGKLNEQDEYSFDF
;
A
#
# COMPACT_ATOMS: atom_id res chain seq x y z
N MET A 1 -24.41 -13.28 -3.76
CA MET A 1 -23.46 -13.01 -2.64
C MET A 1 -24.12 -13.49 -1.36
N ILE A 2 -23.38 -13.92 -0.33
CA ILE A 2 -23.98 -14.33 0.97
C ILE A 2 -24.88 -13.22 1.55
N SER A 3 -24.59 -11.96 1.22
CA SER A 3 -25.43 -10.82 1.60
C SER A 3 -26.90 -10.95 1.15
N GLU A 4 -27.18 -11.57 0.01
CA GLU A 4 -28.55 -11.75 -0.51
C GLU A 4 -29.35 -12.77 0.30
N ASP A 5 -28.68 -13.76 0.88
CA ASP A 5 -29.30 -14.78 1.72
C ASP A 5 -29.60 -14.28 3.14
N TYR A 6 -28.97 -13.17 3.56
CA TYR A 6 -29.09 -12.60 4.91
C TYR A 6 -29.43 -11.10 4.87
N PRO A 7 -30.68 -10.74 4.49
CA PRO A 7 -31.07 -9.34 4.33
C PRO A 7 -31.06 -8.54 5.65
N ASN A 8 -31.14 -9.21 6.80
CA ASN A 8 -31.12 -8.59 8.12
C ASN A 8 -29.70 -8.42 8.71
N ILE A 9 -28.67 -8.92 8.01
CA ILE A 9 -27.27 -8.79 8.43
C ILE A 9 -26.62 -7.72 7.55
N GLN A 10 -25.97 -6.74 8.18
CA GLN A 10 -25.15 -5.76 7.47
C GLN A 10 -23.74 -6.31 7.25
N PHE A 11 -23.28 -6.24 6.00
CA PHE A 11 -21.96 -6.66 5.58
C PHE A 11 -21.11 -5.43 5.29
N ILE A 12 -19.86 -5.44 5.77
CA ILE A 12 -18.89 -4.39 5.49
C ILE A 12 -17.77 -5.01 4.66
N THR A 13 -17.55 -4.48 3.47
CA THR A 13 -16.40 -4.85 2.62
C THR A 13 -15.32 -3.80 2.76
N VAL A 14 -14.07 -4.23 2.92
CA VAL A 14 -12.90 -3.35 2.93
C VAL A 14 -12.09 -3.61 1.67
N ASN A 15 -11.74 -2.56 0.93
CA ASN A 15 -11.08 -2.62 -0.38
C ASN A 15 -11.86 -3.47 -1.41
N GLY A 16 -13.20 -3.50 -1.27
CA GLY A 16 -14.10 -4.21 -2.17
C GLY A 16 -14.57 -3.36 -3.34
N ASN A 17 -15.25 -4.00 -4.29
CA ASN A 17 -15.97 -3.31 -5.35
C ASN A 17 -17.29 -2.73 -4.84
N LYS A 18 -17.82 -1.75 -5.57
CA LYS A 18 -19.10 -1.09 -5.28
C LYS A 18 -20.21 -2.10 -4.91
N PRO A 19 -20.90 -1.93 -3.78
CA PRO A 19 -21.90 -2.89 -3.33
C PRO A 19 -23.05 -2.97 -4.33
N GLN A 20 -23.39 -4.18 -4.76
CA GLN A 20 -24.56 -4.44 -5.61
C GLN A 20 -25.84 -4.72 -4.80
N ALA A 21 -25.68 -5.12 -3.54
CA ALA A 21 -26.78 -5.43 -2.62
C ALA A 21 -26.99 -4.30 -1.60
N GLY A 22 -28.24 -4.09 -1.16
CA GLY A 22 -28.61 -3.04 -0.20
C GLY A 22 -27.84 -3.13 1.13
N ASN A 23 -27.75 -4.32 1.70
CA ASN A 23 -27.15 -4.57 3.01
C ASN A 23 -25.60 -4.62 3.04
N VAL A 24 -24.93 -4.03 2.04
CA VAL A 24 -23.47 -4.01 1.97
C VAL A 24 -22.96 -2.57 1.97
N THR A 25 -22.07 -2.25 2.89
CA THR A 25 -21.32 -0.99 2.94
C THR A 25 -19.89 -1.25 2.49
N ASN A 26 -19.37 -0.40 1.60
CA ASN A 26 -18.00 -0.55 1.12
C ASN A 26 -17.10 0.55 1.67
N VAL A 27 -15.94 0.14 2.17
CA VAL A 27 -14.89 1.01 2.70
C VAL A 27 -13.68 0.85 1.80
N THR A 28 -13.22 1.95 1.22
CA THR A 28 -12.05 1.96 0.34
C THR A 28 -10.99 2.92 0.85
N PHE A 29 -9.73 2.54 0.75
CA PHE A 29 -8.62 3.44 0.98
C PHE A 29 -8.12 3.99 -0.35
N LYS A 30 -7.71 5.27 -0.37
CA LYS A 30 -7.14 5.90 -1.57
C LYS A 30 -5.67 5.51 -1.75
N GLY A 31 -5.41 4.22 -1.98
CA GLY A 31 -4.08 3.65 -2.18
C GLY A 31 -3.29 4.31 -3.30
N GLU A 32 -3.95 4.70 -4.40
CA GLU A 32 -3.29 5.43 -5.50
C GLU A 32 -2.67 6.75 -5.06
N ALA A 33 -3.39 7.58 -4.29
CA ALA A 33 -2.89 8.87 -3.83
C ALA A 33 -1.70 8.69 -2.87
N MET A 34 -1.77 7.68 -2.00
CA MET A 34 -0.70 7.34 -1.08
C MET A 34 0.55 6.85 -1.82
N GLY A 35 0.36 5.93 -2.76
CA GLY A 35 1.40 5.45 -3.66
C GLY A 35 2.00 6.58 -4.50
N PHE A 36 1.21 7.58 -4.90
CA PHE A 36 1.67 8.72 -5.69
C PHE A 36 2.58 9.67 -4.88
N PHE A 37 2.07 10.24 -3.79
CA PHE A 37 2.79 11.29 -3.05
C PHE A 37 3.89 10.70 -2.17
N PHE A 38 3.54 9.75 -1.30
CA PHE A 38 4.50 9.22 -0.33
C PHE A 38 5.39 8.16 -0.96
N GLY A 39 4.85 7.34 -1.85
CA GLY A 39 5.62 6.36 -2.62
C GLY A 39 6.48 6.99 -3.71
N GLY A 40 5.88 7.20 -4.87
CA GLY A 40 6.54 7.49 -6.13
C GLY A 40 7.31 8.79 -6.13
N MET A 41 6.69 9.90 -5.70
CA MET A 41 7.36 11.21 -5.68
C MET A 41 8.56 11.22 -4.73
N THR A 42 8.42 10.67 -3.52
CA THR A 42 9.52 10.61 -2.54
C THR A 42 10.65 9.71 -3.03
N ALA A 43 10.31 8.53 -3.58
CA ALA A 43 11.30 7.62 -4.15
C ALA A 43 12.09 8.26 -5.29
N ALA A 44 11.41 8.88 -6.25
CA ALA A 44 12.04 9.55 -7.37
C ALA A 44 12.89 10.75 -6.93
N HIS A 45 12.41 11.52 -5.94
CA HIS A 45 13.19 12.64 -5.41
C HIS A 45 14.49 12.18 -4.74
N MET A 46 14.47 11.03 -4.05
CA MET A 46 15.65 10.50 -3.38
C MET A 46 16.61 9.76 -4.32
N SER A 47 16.09 9.12 -5.36
CA SER A 47 16.85 8.36 -6.38
C SER A 47 17.58 9.27 -7.39
N LYS A 48 18.36 10.25 -6.93
CA LYS A 48 19.05 11.20 -7.82
C LYS A 48 20.24 10.58 -8.57
N LYS A 49 20.84 9.53 -8.01
CA LYS A 49 22.08 8.93 -8.54
C LYS A 49 21.80 7.85 -9.57
N THR A 50 20.96 6.87 -9.24
CA THR A 50 20.68 5.74 -10.13
C THR A 50 19.46 5.99 -11.00
N LYS A 51 18.55 6.89 -10.57
CA LYS A 51 17.23 7.12 -11.17
C LYS A 51 16.45 5.82 -11.36
N LYS A 52 16.65 4.87 -10.44
CA LYS A 52 16.05 3.53 -10.49
C LYS A 52 15.38 3.24 -9.16
N ILE A 53 14.06 3.19 -9.19
CA ILE A 53 13.25 2.91 -8.03
C ILE A 53 12.49 1.60 -8.22
N GLY A 54 12.21 0.90 -7.13
CA GLY A 54 11.54 -0.39 -7.15
C GLY A 54 10.27 -0.39 -6.32
N ILE A 55 9.28 -1.14 -6.78
CA ILE A 55 8.10 -1.49 -5.99
C ILE A 55 7.96 -3.01 -5.96
N LEU A 56 7.78 -3.56 -4.77
CA LEU A 56 7.48 -4.97 -4.55
C LEU A 56 6.04 -5.06 -4.08
N ALA A 57 5.13 -5.22 -5.02
CA ALA A 57 3.72 -5.35 -4.73
C ALA A 57 3.32 -6.82 -4.60
N THR A 58 2.24 -7.10 -3.90
CA THR A 58 1.69 -8.46 -3.89
C THR A 58 1.07 -8.79 -5.25
N TYR A 59 0.28 -7.87 -5.80
CA TYR A 59 -0.41 -8.05 -7.07
C TYR A 59 -0.38 -6.78 -7.93
N ASP A 60 -0.66 -6.95 -9.22
CA ASP A 60 -0.68 -5.90 -10.24
C ASP A 60 -1.86 -4.93 -10.11
N TRP A 61 -3.00 -5.42 -9.62
CA TRP A 61 -4.23 -4.64 -9.44
C TRP A 61 -4.20 -3.67 -8.25
N GLN A 62 -3.11 -3.65 -7.46
CA GLN A 62 -2.97 -2.72 -6.36
C GLN A 62 -2.90 -1.27 -6.88
N SER A 63 -3.80 -0.42 -6.39
CA SER A 63 -3.87 1.00 -6.77
C SER A 63 -2.58 1.76 -6.47
N GLU A 64 -1.85 1.31 -5.45
CA GLU A 64 -0.57 1.81 -4.98
C GLU A 64 0.52 1.70 -6.04
N VAL A 65 0.48 0.66 -6.89
CA VAL A 65 1.47 0.45 -7.96
C VAL A 65 1.33 1.52 -9.03
N ASP A 66 0.09 1.75 -9.48
CA ASP A 66 -0.19 2.78 -10.47
C ASP A 66 0.11 4.18 -9.90
N GLY A 67 -0.30 4.42 -8.66
CA GLY A 67 0.08 5.62 -7.91
C GLY A 67 1.59 5.84 -7.88
N PHE A 68 2.36 4.82 -7.50
CA PHE A 68 3.83 4.87 -7.44
C PHE A 68 4.45 5.21 -8.78
N ILE A 69 4.02 4.56 -9.86
CA ILE A 69 4.53 4.81 -11.21
C ILE A 69 4.22 6.24 -11.65
N LYS A 70 2.98 6.70 -11.46
CA LYS A 70 2.53 8.05 -11.82
C LYS A 70 3.28 9.12 -11.01
N GLY A 71 3.40 8.94 -9.70
CA GLY A 71 4.08 9.88 -8.80
C GLY A 71 5.57 9.99 -9.09
N ALA A 72 6.21 8.85 -9.39
CA ALA A 72 7.61 8.82 -9.78
C ALA A 72 7.87 9.60 -11.06
N LYS A 73 7.09 9.33 -12.11
CA LYS A 73 7.20 10.04 -13.40
C LYS A 73 6.85 11.51 -13.29
N TYR A 74 5.91 11.87 -12.43
CA TYR A 74 5.58 13.27 -12.16
C TYR A 74 6.75 14.04 -11.56
N GLN A 75 7.54 13.39 -10.70
CA GLN A 75 8.71 13.99 -10.05
C GLN A 75 9.97 14.03 -10.94
N ASP A 76 10.22 12.96 -11.71
CA ASP A 76 11.28 12.89 -12.72
C ASP A 76 10.85 11.95 -13.85
N GLU A 77 10.63 12.48 -15.05
CA GLU A 77 10.23 11.69 -16.23
C GLU A 77 11.27 10.65 -16.66
N HIS A 78 12.52 10.81 -16.24
CA HIS A 78 13.63 9.89 -16.58
C HIS A 78 13.83 8.78 -15.55
N VAL A 79 13.03 8.74 -14.47
CA VAL A 79 13.13 7.69 -13.47
C VAL A 79 12.62 6.36 -14.03
N GLN A 80 13.41 5.31 -13.85
CA GLN A 80 13.03 3.96 -14.20
C GLN A 80 12.37 3.28 -13.02
N VAL A 81 11.10 2.92 -13.17
CA VAL A 81 10.33 2.17 -12.18
C VAL A 81 10.40 0.68 -12.47
N LEU A 82 10.83 -0.10 -11.49
CA LEU A 82 10.94 -1.55 -11.57
C LEU A 82 9.94 -2.20 -10.61
N ALA A 83 8.77 -2.56 -11.13
CA ALA A 83 7.76 -3.31 -10.39
C ALA A 83 8.05 -4.82 -10.44
N GLU A 84 7.88 -5.52 -9.31
CA GLU A 84 7.74 -6.99 -9.24
C GLU A 84 6.57 -7.35 -8.35
N PHE A 85 6.07 -8.55 -8.58
CA PHE A 85 4.91 -9.09 -7.90
C PHE A 85 5.29 -10.34 -7.11
N VAL A 86 5.04 -10.31 -5.80
CA VAL A 86 5.29 -11.45 -4.90
C VAL A 86 4.19 -12.50 -5.04
N GLU A 87 2.98 -12.11 -5.43
CA GLU A 87 1.78 -12.96 -5.58
C GLU A 87 1.28 -13.59 -4.26
N ASN A 88 1.88 -13.23 -3.13
CA ASN A 88 1.51 -13.68 -1.80
C ASN A 88 1.81 -12.58 -0.76
N TRP A 89 0.83 -12.27 0.09
CA TRP A 89 0.91 -11.19 1.08
C TRP A 89 1.93 -11.46 2.19
N ASP A 90 2.20 -12.73 2.48
CA ASP A 90 2.99 -13.16 3.65
C ASP A 90 4.30 -13.88 3.29
N ASP A 91 4.64 -13.96 2.00
CA ASP A 91 5.84 -14.65 1.54
C ASP A 91 7.08 -13.74 1.60
N ALA A 92 7.64 -13.64 2.80
CA ALA A 92 8.85 -12.85 3.06
C ALA A 92 10.08 -13.36 2.30
N ASP A 93 10.23 -14.68 2.15
CA ASP A 93 11.40 -15.28 1.50
C ASP A 93 11.43 -14.91 0.01
N LYS A 94 10.29 -15.07 -0.68
CA LYS A 94 10.15 -14.67 -2.09
C LYS A 94 10.32 -13.16 -2.25
N ALA A 95 9.77 -12.36 -1.35
CA ALA A 95 9.91 -10.90 -1.40
C ALA A 95 11.37 -10.45 -1.26
N VAL A 96 12.14 -11.05 -0.34
CA VAL A 96 13.57 -10.77 -0.16
C VAL A 96 14.38 -11.20 -1.38
N GLU A 97 14.07 -12.34 -2.00
CA GLU A 97 14.73 -12.78 -3.24
C GLU A 97 14.52 -11.78 -4.38
N LEU A 98 13.27 -11.33 -4.57
CA LEU A 98 12.90 -10.32 -5.56
C LEU A 98 13.58 -8.98 -5.28
N TYR A 99 13.64 -8.57 -4.01
CA TYR A 99 14.41 -7.40 -3.59
C TYR A 99 15.89 -7.52 -4.00
N GLN A 100 16.55 -8.64 -3.70
CA GLN A 100 17.97 -8.83 -4.03
C GLN A 100 18.20 -8.78 -5.55
N LYS A 101 17.27 -9.30 -6.35
CA LYS A 101 17.30 -9.16 -7.81
C LYS A 101 17.21 -7.68 -8.23
N LYS A 102 16.37 -6.87 -7.59
CA LYS A 102 16.24 -5.43 -7.89
C LYS A 102 17.43 -4.60 -7.46
N LYS A 103 17.98 -4.90 -6.29
CA LYS A 103 19.25 -4.33 -5.85
C LYS A 103 20.35 -4.54 -6.90
N LYS A 104 20.48 -5.77 -7.44
CA LYS A 104 21.44 -6.07 -8.52
C LYS A 104 21.17 -5.30 -9.82
N GLN A 105 19.92 -4.90 -10.08
CA GLN A 105 19.55 -4.04 -11.21
C GLN A 105 19.87 -2.55 -10.99
N GLY A 106 20.33 -2.19 -9.79
CA GLY A 106 20.75 -0.84 -9.41
C GLY A 106 19.63 0.00 -8.80
N VAL A 107 18.58 -0.62 -8.27
CA VAL A 107 17.54 0.09 -7.52
C VAL A 107 18.11 0.61 -6.20
N ASP A 108 17.89 1.88 -5.89
CA ASP A 108 18.36 2.52 -4.65
C ASP A 108 17.23 2.83 -3.65
N VAL A 109 15.99 3.02 -4.13
CA VAL A 109 14.79 3.16 -3.29
C VAL A 109 13.78 2.06 -3.59
N VAL A 110 13.30 1.36 -2.56
CA VAL A 110 12.34 0.25 -2.69
C VAL A 110 11.09 0.48 -1.84
N TYR A 111 9.92 0.23 -2.43
CA TYR A 111 8.63 0.26 -1.74
C TYR A 111 8.02 -1.16 -1.65
N PRO A 112 8.12 -1.84 -0.50
CA PRO A 112 7.48 -3.14 -0.29
C PRO A 112 6.01 -3.00 0.11
N ALA A 113 5.13 -3.03 -0.89
CA ALA A 113 3.67 -2.96 -0.74
C ALA A 113 3.05 -4.35 -0.51
N GLY A 114 3.32 -4.93 0.66
CA GLY A 114 2.65 -6.14 1.12
C GLY A 114 2.69 -6.30 2.64
N ASP A 115 1.62 -6.84 3.21
CA ASP A 115 1.33 -6.78 4.64
C ASP A 115 2.31 -7.61 5.50
N GLY A 116 2.62 -8.85 5.10
CA GLY A 116 3.45 -9.76 5.90
C GLY A 116 4.96 -9.66 5.62
N TYR A 117 5.36 -9.12 4.47
CA TYR A 117 6.77 -9.07 4.07
C TYR A 117 7.41 -7.67 4.10
N ASN A 118 6.66 -6.60 4.38
CA ASN A 118 7.25 -5.25 4.39
C ASN A 118 8.38 -5.10 5.44
N ILE A 119 8.20 -5.62 6.68
CA ILE A 119 9.21 -5.50 7.74
C ILE A 119 10.51 -6.25 7.37
N PRO A 120 10.47 -7.56 7.02
CA PRO A 120 11.67 -8.29 6.63
C PRO A 120 12.42 -7.65 5.46
N VAL A 121 11.69 -7.16 4.45
CA VAL A 121 12.31 -6.49 3.30
C VAL A 121 12.96 -5.17 3.72
N ILE A 122 12.33 -4.36 4.56
CA ILE A 122 12.92 -3.11 5.08
C ILE A 122 14.18 -3.38 5.89
N GLU A 123 14.19 -4.41 6.74
CA GLU A 123 15.38 -4.81 7.49
C GLU A 123 16.53 -5.21 6.56
N GLN A 124 16.23 -5.92 5.47
CA GLN A 124 17.23 -6.28 4.47
C GLN A 124 17.75 -5.07 3.70
N ILE A 125 16.88 -4.12 3.32
CA ILE A 125 17.27 -2.84 2.70
C ILE A 125 18.19 -2.04 3.63
N LYS A 126 17.88 -2.02 4.93
CA LYS A 126 18.70 -1.39 5.96
C LYS A 126 20.08 -2.03 6.06
N ALA A 127 20.16 -3.36 6.08
CA ALA A 127 21.43 -4.08 6.07
C ALA A 127 22.28 -3.75 4.83
N ASP A 128 21.61 -3.45 3.72
CA ASP A 128 22.21 -3.09 2.45
C ASP A 128 22.48 -1.58 2.28
N ASN A 129 22.21 -0.77 3.31
CA ASN A 129 22.37 0.69 3.32
C ASN A 129 21.63 1.41 2.17
N LEU A 130 20.48 0.86 1.75
CA LEU A 130 19.59 1.47 0.77
C LEU A 130 18.42 2.17 1.46
N SER A 131 17.55 2.80 0.68
CA SER A 131 16.37 3.49 1.19
C SER A 131 15.09 2.71 0.90
N ALA A 132 14.14 2.77 1.83
CA ALA A 132 12.84 2.13 1.76
C ALA A 132 11.70 3.14 1.95
N ILE A 133 10.52 2.75 1.52
CA ILE A 133 9.26 3.41 1.86
C ILE A 133 8.44 2.42 2.68
N GLY A 134 8.01 2.81 3.88
CA GLY A 134 7.20 1.97 4.75
C GLY A 134 5.77 1.77 4.20
N TYR A 135 5.12 0.71 4.65
CA TYR A 135 3.77 0.32 4.20
C TYR A 135 2.82 0.12 5.39
N VAL A 136 1.60 0.68 5.27
CA VAL A 136 0.45 0.59 6.19
C VAL A 136 0.63 1.21 7.58
N THR A 137 1.81 1.11 8.17
CA THR A 137 2.11 1.63 9.52
C THR A 137 3.30 2.59 9.49
N ASP A 138 3.44 3.44 10.52
CA ASP A 138 4.65 4.25 10.67
C ASP A 138 5.82 3.34 11.04
N GLN A 139 6.69 3.14 10.05
CA GLN A 139 7.85 2.26 10.15
C GLN A 139 9.16 3.04 10.27
N SER A 140 9.10 4.34 10.56
CA SER A 140 10.28 5.17 10.80
C SER A 140 11.20 4.62 11.90
N ASN A 141 10.63 3.92 12.88
CA ASN A 141 11.36 3.26 13.97
C ASN A 141 12.23 2.07 13.52
N LEU A 142 11.96 1.45 12.36
CA LEU A 142 12.79 0.36 11.84
C LEU A 142 14.15 0.87 11.33
N GLY A 143 14.26 2.16 11.03
CA GLY A 143 15.51 2.82 10.73
C GLY A 143 15.30 4.20 10.13
N SER A 144 15.52 5.24 10.92
CA SER A 144 15.32 6.65 10.54
C SER A 144 16.13 7.13 9.33
N HIS A 145 17.19 6.39 8.96
CA HIS A 145 18.04 6.69 7.80
C HIS A 145 17.71 5.82 6.58
N THR A 146 16.93 4.76 6.77
CA THR A 146 16.55 3.79 5.72
C THR A 146 15.12 4.08 5.26
N VAL A 147 14.17 4.24 6.18
CA VAL A 147 12.77 4.49 5.85
C VAL A 147 12.57 6.00 5.63
N LEU A 148 12.33 6.38 4.38
CA LEU A 148 12.20 7.78 3.97
C LEU A 148 10.87 8.39 4.39
N THR A 149 9.81 7.61 4.25
CA THR A 149 8.43 7.91 4.61
C THR A 149 7.67 6.59 4.69
N SER A 150 6.46 6.60 5.25
CA SER A 150 5.58 5.43 5.27
C SER A 150 4.19 5.80 4.76
N THR A 151 3.58 4.93 3.96
CA THR A 151 2.16 5.05 3.60
C THR A 151 1.32 4.54 4.75
N VAL A 152 1.00 5.42 5.69
CA VAL A 152 0.17 5.06 6.86
C VAL A 152 -1.29 4.95 6.42
N GLN A 153 -1.93 3.84 6.78
CA GLN A 153 -3.37 3.64 6.66
C GLN A 153 -3.92 3.38 8.06
N HIS A 154 -4.73 4.29 8.60
CA HIS A 154 -5.39 4.07 9.90
C HIS A 154 -6.62 3.18 9.76
N VAL A 155 -6.36 1.91 9.42
CA VAL A 155 -7.37 0.87 9.29
C VAL A 155 -8.16 0.69 10.59
N ASP A 156 -7.50 0.82 11.74
CA ASP A 156 -8.09 0.82 13.08
C ASP A 156 -9.14 1.93 13.26
N LYS A 157 -8.81 3.14 12.79
CA LYS A 157 -9.70 4.30 12.86
C LYS A 157 -10.87 4.16 11.89
N ALA A 158 -10.63 3.64 10.69
CA ALA A 158 -11.70 3.34 9.74
C ALA A 158 -12.69 2.33 10.34
N TYR A 159 -12.22 1.21 10.90
CA TYR A 159 -13.09 0.23 11.56
C TYR A 159 -13.86 0.86 12.73
N SER A 160 -13.20 1.67 13.55
CA SER A 160 -13.84 2.34 14.69
C SER A 160 -14.94 3.32 14.25
N ILE A 161 -14.72 4.07 13.17
CA ILE A 161 -15.72 5.01 12.60
C ILE A 161 -16.94 4.24 12.09
N ILE A 162 -16.71 3.13 11.37
CA ILE A 162 -17.79 2.32 10.81
C ILE A 162 -18.57 1.60 11.91
N ALA A 163 -17.89 0.98 12.88
CA ALA A 163 -18.54 0.34 14.03
C ALA A 163 -19.35 1.35 14.86
N LYS A 164 -18.84 2.57 15.05
CA LYS A 164 -19.58 3.64 15.73
C LYS A 164 -20.82 4.06 14.94
N LYS A 165 -20.72 4.24 13.63
CA LYS A 165 -21.85 4.55 12.75
C LYS A 165 -22.91 3.45 12.78
N PHE A 166 -22.50 2.19 12.79
CA PHE A 166 -23.40 1.05 12.95
C PHE A 166 -24.16 1.12 14.27
N ASN A 167 -23.45 1.29 15.40
CA ASN A 167 -24.07 1.39 16.73
C ASN A 167 -25.01 2.60 16.87
N GLU A 168 -24.73 3.69 16.17
CA GLU A 168 -25.60 4.88 16.14
C GLU A 168 -26.79 4.76 15.18
N GLY A 169 -26.91 3.65 14.43
CA GLY A 169 -27.95 3.48 13.40
C GLY A 169 -27.80 4.43 12.21
N LYS A 170 -26.60 4.98 11.99
CA LYS A 170 -26.26 5.95 10.94
C LYS A 170 -25.41 5.37 9.82
N LEU A 171 -25.21 4.05 9.81
CA LEU A 171 -24.57 3.37 8.71
C LEU A 171 -25.65 3.11 7.65
N ASN A 172 -25.65 3.92 6.58
CA ASN A 172 -26.57 3.66 5.50
C ASN A 172 -26.05 2.52 4.64
N GLU A 173 -26.99 1.66 4.30
CA GLU A 173 -26.90 0.64 3.29
C GLU A 173 -26.49 1.27 1.95
N GLN A 174 -25.52 0.67 1.24
CA GLN A 174 -24.90 1.17 0.00
C GLN A 174 -24.00 2.42 0.09
N ASP A 175 -23.71 2.95 1.30
CA ASP A 175 -22.71 4.02 1.42
C ASP A 175 -21.32 3.53 0.99
N GLU A 176 -20.60 4.38 0.27
CA GLU A 176 -19.17 4.24 0.00
C GLU A 176 -18.39 5.19 0.89
N TYR A 177 -17.63 4.65 1.82
CA TYR A 177 -16.72 5.41 2.66
C TYR A 177 -15.31 5.32 2.08
N SER A 178 -14.78 6.46 1.64
CA SER A 178 -13.40 6.55 1.18
C SER A 178 -12.55 7.29 2.19
N PHE A 179 -11.49 6.65 2.68
CA PHE A 179 -10.53 7.25 3.62
C PHE A 179 -9.18 7.50 2.94
N ASP A 180 -8.54 8.59 3.33
CA ASP A 180 -7.25 9.05 2.84
C ASP A 180 -6.18 9.14 3.95
N PHE A 181 -6.47 8.54 5.10
CA PHE A 181 -5.64 8.53 6.31
C PHE A 181 -5.43 7.12 6.82
#